data_AF-A0A7X0MG65-F1
#
_entry.id   AF-A0A7X0MG65-F1
#
_cell.length_a   1.000
_cell.length_b   1.000
_cell.length_c   1.000
_cell.angle_alpha   90.00
_cell.angle_beta   90.00
_cell.angle_gamma   90.00
#
_symmetry.space_group_name_H-M   'P 1'
#
loop_
_entity.id
_entity.type
_entity.pdbx_description
1 polymer ?
#
loop_
_entity_poly.entity_id
_entity_poly.type
_entity_poly.pdbx_seq_one_letter_code
_entity_poly.pdbx_strand_id
1 'polypeptide(L)' 'MSIRSYLGEISPAPKNLITRDFHAKAPNEKWLTYITEFQIPAGKVYLSPIIDCFDGMVIS' A
#
# COMPACT_ATOMS: atom_id res chain seq x y z
N MET A 1 -19.37 -24.65 3.81
CA MET A 1 -18.04 -24.00 3.71
C MET A 1 -18.04 -22.84 4.70
N SER A 2 -17.30 -22.94 5.81
CA SER A 2 -17.30 -21.90 6.86
C SER A 2 -16.27 -20.82 6.50
N ILE A 3 -16.72 -19.58 6.31
CA ILE A 3 -15.84 -18.44 6.10
C ILE A 3 -15.35 -17.99 7.48
N ARG A 4 -14.04 -18.05 7.71
CA ARG A 4 -13.43 -17.42 8.88
C ARG A 4 -13.32 -15.92 8.59
N SER A 5 -14.27 -15.13 9.07
CA SER A 5 -14.14 -13.68 9.07
C SER A 5 -13.12 -13.25 10.10
N TYR A 6 -12.43 -12.15 9.79
CA TYR A 6 -11.57 -11.47 10.73
C TYR A 6 -12.41 -10.98 11.93
N LEU A 7 -11.96 -11.31 13.15
CA LEU A 7 -12.70 -11.05 14.39
C LEU A 7 -12.42 -9.66 15.00
N GLY A 8 -11.71 -8.79 14.29
CA GLY A 8 -11.25 -7.49 14.82
C GLY A 8 -9.84 -7.56 15.41
N GLU A 9 -9.29 -6.40 15.76
CA GLU A 9 -8.00 -6.32 16.46
C GLU A 9 -8.19 -6.62 17.96
N ILE A 10 -7.22 -7.31 18.54
CA ILE A 10 -7.16 -7.61 19.98
C ILE A 10 -6.80 -6.34 20.78
N SER A 11 -6.19 -5.35 20.13
CA SER A 11 -5.75 -4.08 20.70
C SER A 11 -6.36 -2.89 19.96
N PRO A 12 -6.39 -1.69 20.58
CA PRO A 12 -6.75 -0.47 19.88
C PRO A 12 -5.86 -0.24 18.64
N ALA A 13 -6.47 0.14 17.53
CA ALA A 13 -5.74 0.43 16.30
C ALA A 13 -4.80 1.63 16.51
N PRO A 14 -3.60 1.61 15.88
CA PRO A 14 -2.68 2.75 15.92
C PRO A 14 -3.29 3.99 15.23
N LYS A 15 -2.76 5.17 15.56
CA LYS A 15 -3.19 6.43 14.94
C LYS A 15 -2.98 6.38 13.43
N ASN A 16 -4.02 6.69 12.66
CA ASN A 16 -3.91 6.87 11.22
C ASN A 16 -3.16 8.17 10.92
N LEU A 17 -1.89 8.06 10.54
CA LEU A 17 -1.02 9.19 10.23
C LEU A 17 -1.28 9.79 8.84
N ILE A 18 -1.77 8.98 7.90
CA ILE A 18 -1.92 9.37 6.50
C ILE A 18 -3.27 10.05 6.26
N THR A 19 -4.34 9.62 6.94
CA THR A 19 -5.70 10.18 6.78
C THR A 19 -6.18 10.28 5.31
N ARG A 20 -5.70 9.37 4.45
CA ARG A 20 -5.88 9.38 2.98
C ARG A 20 -5.31 10.61 2.26
N ASP A 21 -4.41 11.36 2.90
CA ASP A 21 -3.63 12.43 2.29
C ASP A 21 -2.31 11.87 1.72
N PHE A 22 -2.34 11.55 0.43
CA PHE A 22 -1.23 11.00 -0.34
C PHE A 22 -0.40 12.07 -1.08
N HIS A 23 -0.40 13.32 -0.57
CA HIS A 23 0.45 14.38 -1.09
C HIS A 23 1.53 14.76 -0.07
N ALA A 24 2.76 14.97 -0.52
CA ALA A 24 3.89 15.46 0.27
C ALA A 24 4.32 16.87 -0.18
N LYS A 25 4.86 17.67 0.74
CA LYS A 25 5.32 19.03 0.45
C LYS A 25 6.76 19.05 -0.07
N ALA A 26 7.54 18.05 0.28
CA ALA A 26 8.91 17.84 -0.18
C ALA A 26 9.16 16.35 -0.50
N PRO A 27 10.18 16.04 -1.32
CA PRO A 27 10.58 14.67 -1.59
C PRO A 27 10.87 13.89 -0.30
N ASN A 28 10.58 12.59 -0.29
CA ASN A 28 10.87 11.65 0.79
C ASN A 28 10.14 11.90 2.13
N GLU A 29 9.09 12.73 2.16
CA GLU A 29 8.28 12.91 3.38
C GLU A 29 7.19 11.83 3.54
N LYS A 30 6.64 11.33 2.43
CA LYS A 30 5.61 10.29 2.41
C LYS A 30 5.82 9.41 1.18
N TRP A 31 5.76 8.10 1.39
CA TRP A 31 5.78 7.10 0.31
C TRP A 31 4.51 6.28 0.32
N LEU A 32 4.06 5.91 -0.88
CA LEU A 32 2.92 5.04 -1.11
C LEU A 32 3.40 3.76 -1.78
N THR A 33 2.89 2.61 -1.35
CA THR A 33 3.10 1.33 -2.05
C THR A 33 1.75 0.65 -2.26
N TYR A 34 1.61 -0.04 -3.39
CA TYR A 34 0.42 -0.84 -3.68
C TYR A 34 0.83 -2.14 -4.35
N ILE A 35 0.21 -3.26 -3.99
CA ILE A 35 0.44 -4.54 -4.65
C ILE A 35 -0.53 -4.66 -5.82
N THR A 36 -0.02 -4.98 -7.00
CA THR A 36 -0.81 -5.30 -8.20
C THR A 36 -0.44 -6.67 -8.72
N GLU A 37 -1.47 -7.48 -8.96
CA GLU A 37 -1.33 -8.80 -9.59
C GLU A 37 -1.46 -8.66 -11.12
N PHE A 38 -0.54 -9.28 -11.86
CA PHE A 38 -0.59 -9.46 -13.30
C PHE A 38 -0.68 -10.95 -13.61
N GLN A 39 -1.61 -11.31 -14.50
CA GLN A 39 -1.69 -12.64 -15.09
C GLN A 39 -0.86 -12.66 -16.37
N ILE A 40 0.16 -13.52 -16.42
CA ILE A 40 1.01 -13.73 -17.61
C ILE A 40 1.02 -15.22 -17.97
N PRO A 41 1.44 -15.61 -19.19
CA PRO A 41 1.48 -17.03 -19.59
C PRO A 41 2.30 -17.94 -18.66
N ALA A 42 3.31 -17.39 -17.99
CA ALA A 42 4.14 -18.11 -17.03
C ALA A 42 3.53 -18.22 -15.62
N GLY A 43 2.36 -17.62 -15.37
CA GLY A 43 1.66 -17.65 -14.10
C GLY A 43 1.33 -16.25 -13.55
N LYS A 44 1.16 -16.17 -12.23
CA LYS A 44 0.84 -14.92 -11.53
C LYS A 44 2.12 -14.18 -11.15
N VAL A 45 2.18 -12.89 -11.43
CA VAL A 45 3.25 -11.99 -10.97
C VAL A 45 2.64 -10.89 -10.11
N TYR A 46 3.31 -10.53 -9.02
CA TYR A 46 2.91 -9.41 -8.17
C TYR A 46 3.98 -8.33 -8.24
N LEU A 47 3.56 -7.11 -8.51
CA LEU A 47 4.40 -5.92 -8.50
C LEU A 47 3.99 -5.03 -7.34
N SER A 48 4.97 -4.49 -6.62
CA SER A 48 4.73 -3.51 -5.56
C SER A 48 5.71 -2.35 -5.71
N PRO A 49 5.39 -1.32 -6.52
CA PRO A 49 6.25 -0.15 -6.63
C PRO A 49 6.10 0.73 -5.39
N ILE A 50 7.19 1.38 -5.00
CA ILE A 50 7.18 2.46 -4.02
C ILE A 50 7.16 3.78 -4.78
N ILE A 51 6.19 4.63 -4.47
CA ILE A 51 5.93 5.91 -5.13
C ILE A 51 6.16 7.04 -4.13
N ASP A 52 6.94 8.05 -4.53
CA ASP A 52 7.07 9.28 -3.75
C ASP A 52 5.80 10.14 -3.89
N CYS A 53 5.19 10.52 -2.76
CA CYS A 53 3.96 11.32 -2.75
C CYS A 53 4.19 12.80 -3.09
N PHE A 54 5.42 13.24 -3.33
CA PHE A 54 5.77 14.58 -3.76
C PHE A 54 5.54 14.75 -5.27
N ASP A 55 6.15 13.90 -6.07
CA ASP A 55 6.19 14.01 -7.53
C ASP A 55 5.61 12.79 -8.27
N GLY A 56 5.22 11.74 -7.55
CA GLY A 56 4.66 10.52 -8.13
C GLY A 56 5.71 9.61 -8.78
N MET A 57 7.01 9.88 -8.57
CA MET A 57 8.08 9.07 -9.16
C MET A 57 8.26 7.76 -8.41
N VAL A 58 8.63 6.72 -9.16
CA VAL A 58 9.01 5.44 -8.57
C VAL A 58 10.36 5.60 -7.88
N ILE A 59 10.44 5.09 -6.65
CA ILE A 59 11.69 4.99 -5.91
C ILE A 59 12.36 3.67 -6.29
N SER A 60 13.63 3.75 -6.68
CA SER A 60 14.46 2.61 -7.07
C SER A 60 15.29 2.05 -5.92
#